data_AF-A0A7S8C6Y9-F1
#
_entry.id   AF-A0A7S8C6Y9-F1
#
_cell.length_a   1.000
_cell.length_b   1.000
_cell.length_c   1.000
_cell.angle_alpha   90.00
_cell.angle_beta   90.00
_cell.angle_gamma   90.00
#
_symmetry.space_group_name_H-M   'P 1'
#
loop_
_entity.id
_entity.type
_entity.pdbx_description
1 polymer ?
#
loop_
_entity_poly.entity_id
_entity_poly.type
_entity_poly.pdbx_seq_one_letter_code
_entity_poly.pdbx_strand_id
1 'polypeptide(L)'
;MVQMDDGFSCFSQTGVSFDEIVLEGASGGVDAVIRYLQSRRQILLRDSSQISLGNEDPAHYERAVEVVDDALALLEQIKELNIRRELEEASNPSQELPEDVADMVPETADGEQSG
;
A
#
# COMPACT_ATOMS: atom_id res chain seq x y z
N MET A 1 35.04 -1.70 -3.66
CA MET A 1 34.09 -1.61 -4.79
C MET A 1 32.86 -2.37 -4.36
N VAL A 2 31.82 -1.67 -3.90
CA VAL A 2 30.55 -2.28 -3.55
C VAL A 2 29.77 -2.41 -4.86
N GLN A 3 29.50 -3.65 -5.28
CA GLN A 3 28.58 -3.92 -6.37
C GLN A 3 27.20 -3.43 -5.93
N MET A 4 26.73 -2.35 -6.54
CA MET A 4 25.33 -1.95 -6.46
C MET A 4 24.57 -2.80 -7.48
N ASP A 5 23.62 -3.56 -6.97
CA ASP A 5 22.69 -4.40 -7.73
C ASP A 5 21.96 -3.54 -8.79
N ASP A 6 22.06 -3.94 -10.07
CA ASP A 6 21.52 -3.24 -11.26
C ASP A 6 19.97 -3.34 -11.39
N GLY A 7 19.26 -3.50 -10.27
CA GLY A 7 17.80 -3.73 -10.24
C GLY A 7 16.93 -2.49 -10.00
N PHE A 8 17.50 -1.29 -9.83
CA PHE A 8 16.72 -0.09 -9.54
C PHE A 8 16.19 0.59 -10.82
N SER A 9 15.07 0.08 -11.34
CA SER A 9 14.25 0.81 -12.31
C SER A 9 13.58 2.00 -11.61
N CYS A 10 14.08 3.21 -11.88
CA CYS A 10 13.45 4.43 -11.41
C CYS A 10 12.24 4.75 -12.31
N PHE A 11 11.04 4.84 -11.74
CA PHE A 11 9.78 5.11 -12.47
C PHE A 11 9.75 6.46 -13.20
N SER A 12 10.77 7.30 -13.02
CA SER A 12 10.93 8.56 -13.73
C SER A 12 11.77 8.47 -15.01
N GLN A 13 11.99 7.26 -15.54
CA GLN A 13 12.65 7.06 -16.83
C GLN A 13 11.80 7.65 -17.97
N THR A 14 12.49 8.15 -19.00
CA THR A 14 11.85 8.68 -20.20
C THR A 14 11.10 7.54 -20.91
N GLY A 15 9.76 7.62 -20.97
CA GLY A 15 8.93 6.63 -21.65
C GLY A 15 7.89 5.92 -20.77
N VAL A 16 7.97 6.05 -19.43
CA VAL A 16 6.94 5.53 -18.52
C VAL A 16 5.81 6.54 -18.39
N SER A 17 4.59 6.14 -18.73
CA SER A 17 3.43 7.05 -18.67
C SER A 17 2.88 7.16 -17.25
N PHE A 18 2.22 8.28 -16.92
CA PHE A 18 1.52 8.44 -15.64
C PHE A 18 0.49 7.33 -15.41
N ASP A 19 -0.19 6.89 -16.48
CA ASP A 19 -1.15 5.79 -16.40
C ASP A 19 -0.47 4.46 -16.06
N GLU A 20 0.76 4.24 -16.52
CA GLU A 20 1.57 3.05 -16.22
C GLU A 20 2.04 3.03 -14.77
N ILE A 21 2.40 4.21 -14.22
CA ILE A 21 2.69 4.41 -12.79
C ILE A 21 1.43 4.19 -11.94
N VAL A 22 0.26 4.64 -12.41
CA VAL A 22 -1.02 4.41 -11.71
C VAL A 22 -1.43 2.94 -11.80
N LEU A 23 -1.18 2.25 -12.92
CA LEU A 23 -1.43 0.82 -13.10
C LEU A 23 -0.50 -0.05 -12.23
N GLU A 24 0.79 0.28 -12.16
CA GLU A 24 1.71 -0.32 -11.18
C GLU A 24 1.36 0.09 -9.75
N GLY A 25 0.82 1.30 -9.52
CA GLY A 25 0.30 1.73 -8.23
C GLY A 25 -0.93 0.93 -7.78
N ALA A 26 -1.82 0.61 -8.72
CA ALA A 26 -3.01 -0.22 -8.49
C ALA A 26 -2.64 -1.68 -8.18
N SER A 27 -1.48 -2.16 -8.66
CA SER A 27 -0.97 -3.51 -8.40
C SER A 27 0.08 -3.58 -7.28
N GLY A 28 0.77 -2.48 -6.96
CA GLY A 28 1.87 -2.38 -6.00
C GLY A 28 1.53 -1.63 -4.70
N GLY A 29 0.31 -1.08 -4.58
CA GLY A 29 -0.21 -0.47 -3.35
C GLY A 29 0.48 0.84 -2.94
N VAL A 30 0.30 1.23 -1.68
CA VAL A 30 0.84 2.48 -1.11
C VAL A 30 2.35 2.60 -1.30
N ASP A 31 3.09 1.50 -1.28
CA ASP A 31 4.55 1.47 -1.44
C ASP A 31 5.02 1.84 -2.86
N ALA A 32 4.22 1.57 -3.88
CA ALA A 32 4.52 2.01 -5.25
C ALA A 32 4.36 3.54 -5.37
N VAL A 33 3.28 4.09 -4.78
CA VAL A 33 3.02 5.54 -4.75
C VAL A 33 4.12 6.28 -3.98
N ILE A 34 4.54 5.77 -2.82
CA ILE A 34 5.65 6.33 -2.04
C ILE A 34 6.93 6.39 -2.89
N ARG A 35 7.29 5.29 -3.56
CA ARG A 35 8.49 5.24 -4.40
C ARG A 35 8.43 6.24 -5.56
N TYR A 36 7.27 6.36 -6.22
CA TYR A 36 7.07 7.35 -7.28
C TYR A 36 7.27 8.79 -6.78
N LEU A 37 6.64 9.13 -5.66
CA LEU A 37 6.75 10.47 -5.07
C LEU A 37 8.18 10.79 -4.64
N GLN A 38 8.89 9.82 -4.06
CA GLN A 38 10.31 9.96 -3.73
C GLN A 38 11.19 10.23 -4.97
N SER A 39 10.97 9.50 -6.07
CA SER A 39 11.65 9.77 -7.34
C SER A 39 11.33 11.16 -7.88
N ARG A 40 10.05 11.58 -7.80
CA ARG A 40 9.63 12.90 -8.29
C ARG A 40 10.24 14.04 -7.48
N ARG A 41 10.33 13.87 -6.15
CA ARG A 41 10.99 14.82 -5.24
C ARG A 41 12.45 15.08 -5.65
N GLN A 42 13.20 14.02 -5.96
CA GLN A 42 14.60 14.13 -6.37
C GLN A 42 14.76 14.94 -7.66
N ILE A 43 13.85 14.76 -8.62
CA ILE A 43 13.84 15.53 -9.87
C ILE A 43 13.56 17.01 -9.59
N LEU A 44 12.54 17.31 -8.78
CA LEU A 44 12.20 18.69 -8.43
C LEU A 44 13.36 19.42 -7.72
N LEU A 45 14.06 18.74 -6.82
CA LEU A 45 15.25 19.28 -6.16
C LEU A 45 16.39 19.54 -7.16
N ARG A 46 16.60 18.64 -8.12
CA ARG A 46 17.59 18.83 -9.18
C ARG A 46 17.25 20.04 -10.04
N ASP A 47 16.00 20.16 -10.45
CA ASP A 47 15.53 21.24 -11.32
C ASP A 47 15.58 22.60 -10.58
N SER A 48 15.19 22.62 -9.30
CA SER A 48 15.35 23.80 -8.41
C SER A 48 16.81 24.28 -8.33
N SER A 49 17.74 23.33 -8.14
CA SER A 49 19.18 23.62 -8.10
C SER A 49 19.67 24.20 -9.43
N GLN A 50 19.24 23.65 -10.57
CA GLN A 50 19.62 24.14 -11.90
C GLN A 50 19.08 25.54 -12.20
N ILE A 51 17.84 25.84 -11.80
CA ILE A 51 17.20 27.14 -11.99
C ILE A 51 17.84 28.21 -11.11
N SER A 52 18.17 27.86 -9.86
CA SER A 52 18.91 28.74 -8.96
C SER A 52 20.29 29.11 -9.53
N LEU A 53 20.99 28.15 -10.15
CA LEU A 53 22.26 28.41 -10.85
C LEU A 53 22.09 29.31 -12.08
N GLY A 54 20.90 29.34 -12.67
CA GLY A 54 20.51 30.23 -13.77
C GLY A 54 20.11 31.65 -13.33
N ASN A 55 20.19 31.98 -12.02
CA ASN A 55 19.68 33.23 -11.45
C ASN A 55 18.16 33.44 -11.66
N GLU A 56 17.42 32.36 -11.86
CA GLU A 56 15.96 32.36 -11.92
C GLU A 56 15.37 31.99 -10.56
N ASP A 57 14.11 32.36 -10.30
CA ASP A 57 13.44 32.11 -9.02
C ASP A 57 13.01 30.63 -8.87
N PRO A 58 13.56 29.89 -7.89
CA PRO A 58 13.24 28.48 -7.67
C PRO A 58 11.96 28.26 -6.85
N ALA A 59 11.28 29.31 -6.37
CA ALA A 59 10.18 29.19 -5.40
C ALA A 59 9.07 28.21 -5.80
N HIS A 60 8.77 28.09 -7.09
CA HIS A 60 7.78 27.12 -7.58
C HIS A 60 8.19 25.66 -7.36
N TYR A 61 9.47 25.35 -7.50
CA TYR A 61 10.00 24.00 -7.27
C TYR A 61 10.12 23.70 -5.79
N GLU A 62 10.54 24.67 -4.98
CA GLU A 62 10.55 24.54 -3.52
C GLU A 62 9.15 24.22 -2.99
N ARG A 63 8.14 24.97 -3.45
CA ARG A 63 6.74 24.70 -3.08
C ARG A 63 6.26 23.33 -3.55
N ALA A 64 6.66 22.89 -4.73
CA ALA A 64 6.33 21.56 -5.22
C ALA A 64 6.98 20.45 -4.37
N VAL A 65 8.21 20.65 -3.90
CA VAL A 65 8.90 19.72 -3.00
C VAL A 65 8.17 19.62 -1.66
N GLU A 66 7.76 20.75 -1.07
CA GLU A 66 6.99 20.76 0.19
C GLU A 66 5.70 19.95 0.08
N VAL A 67 4.93 20.14 -1.01
CA VAL A 67 3.69 19.38 -1.24
C VAL A 67 3.95 17.89 -1.38
N VAL A 68 5.05 17.50 -2.02
CA VAL A 68 5.45 16.09 -2.12
C VAL A 68 5.85 15.53 -0.76
N ASP A 69 6.55 16.30 0.07
CA ASP A 69 6.93 15.90 1.43
C ASP A 69 5.70 15.70 2.33
N ASP A 70 4.72 16.59 2.25
CA ASP A 70 3.45 16.46 2.96
C ASP A 70 2.68 15.20 2.51
N ALA A 71 2.64 14.94 1.20
CA ALA A 71 1.97 13.76 0.65
C ALA A 71 2.65 12.45 1.10
N LEU A 72 3.99 12.42 1.14
CA LEU A 72 4.74 11.27 1.65
C LEU A 72 4.43 11.00 3.13
N ALA A 73 4.42 12.04 3.96
CA ALA A 73 4.09 11.91 5.38
C ALA A 73 2.67 11.37 5.60
N LEU A 74 1.70 11.81 4.80
CA LEU A 74 0.32 11.29 4.86
C LEU A 74 0.23 9.83 4.44
N LEU A 75 0.95 9.42 3.39
CA LEU A 75 0.96 8.03 2.93
C LEU A 75 1.60 7.09 3.96
N GLU A 76 2.65 7.53 4.64
CA GLU A 76 3.24 6.78 5.76
C GLU A 76 2.26 6.59 6.91
N GLN A 77 1.51 7.64 7.28
CA GLN A 77 0.45 7.53 8.31
C GLN A 77 -0.66 6.57 7.89
N ILE A 78 -1.10 6.62 6.62
CA ILE A 78 -2.10 5.68 6.08
C ILE A 78 -1.59 4.24 6.18
N LYS A 79 -0.32 4.00 5.83
CA LYS A 79 0.30 2.68 5.94
C LYS A 79 0.30 2.18 7.39
N GLU A 80 0.65 3.03 8.34
CA GLU A 80 0.64 2.67 9.77
C GLU A 80 -0.78 2.34 10.27
N LEU A 81 -1.79 3.12 9.86
CA LEU A 81 -3.19 2.88 10.23
C LEU A 81 -3.71 1.55 9.66
N ASN A 82 -3.34 1.22 8.42
CA ASN A 82 -3.72 -0.06 7.81
C ASN A 82 -3.09 -1.25 8.55
N ILE A 83 -1.80 -1.16 8.89
CA ILE A 83 -1.12 -2.20 9.67
C ILE A 83 -1.79 -2.40 11.05
N ARG A 84 -2.16 -1.31 11.73
CA ARG A 84 -2.86 -1.40 13.02
C ARG A 84 -4.22 -2.09 12.88
N ARG A 85 -4.98 -1.77 11.83
CA ARG A 85 -6.27 -2.43 11.54
C ARG A 85 -6.09 -3.92 11.29
N GLU A 86 -5.13 -4.30 10.43
CA GLU A 86 -4.85 -5.70 10.14
C GLU A 86 -4.43 -6.48 11.39
N LEU A 87 -3.65 -5.84 12.29
CA LEU A 87 -3.27 -6.43 13.56
C LEU A 87 -4.46 -6.62 14.51
N GLU A 88 -5.38 -5.65 14.58
CA GLU A 88 -6.62 -5.75 15.36
C GLU A 88 -7.54 -6.87 14.83
N GLU A 89 -7.67 -6.99 13.51
CA GLU A 89 -8.43 -8.07 12.86
C GLU A 89 -7.81 -9.45 13.13
N ALA A 90 -6.48 -9.58 12.99
CA ALA A 90 -5.76 -10.82 13.29
C ALA A 90 -5.79 -11.21 14.78
N SER A 91 -5.95 -10.23 15.66
CA SER A 91 -6.02 -10.44 17.12
C SER A 91 -7.42 -10.80 17.62
N ASN A 92 -8.43 -10.89 16.74
CA ASN A 92 -9.78 -11.36 17.06
C ASN A 92 -10.00 -12.81 16.56
N PRO A 93 -9.57 -13.86 17.30
CA PRO A 93 -9.77 -15.25 16.94
C PRO A 93 -11.19 -15.76 17.28
N SER A 94 -12.23 -14.97 17.06
CA SER A 94 -13.62 -15.33 17.40
C SER A 94 -14.54 -15.33 16.18
N GLN A 95 -14.18 -16.13 15.18
CA GLN A 95 -15.14 -16.58 14.16
C GLN A 95 -14.68 -17.86 13.44
N GLU A 96 -14.44 -18.92 14.22
CA GLU A 96 -14.44 -20.33 13.79
C GLU A 96 -15.39 -21.04 14.76
N LEU A 97 -16.41 -21.84 14.40
CA LEU A 97 -16.72 -22.64 13.21
C LEU A 97 -18.22 -23.10 13.32
N PRO A 98 -18.80 -23.80 12.32
CA PRO A 98 -20.24 -23.91 12.07
C PRO A 98 -20.97 -24.80 13.08
N GLU A 99 -22.25 -24.50 13.31
CA GLU A 99 -23.21 -25.42 13.94
C GLU A 99 -23.54 -26.57 12.98
N ASP A 100 -22.56 -27.42 12.69
CA ASP A 100 -22.81 -28.76 12.16
C ASP A 100 -23.19 -29.63 13.36
N VAL A 101 -24.47 -29.53 13.76
CA VAL A 101 -25.06 -30.41 14.76
C VAL A 101 -25.27 -31.76 14.08
N ALA A 102 -24.20 -32.53 14.00
CA ALA A 102 -24.25 -33.95 13.73
C ALA A 102 -25.06 -34.63 14.86
N ASP A 103 -26.24 -35.11 14.49
CA ASP A 103 -26.71 -36.45 14.78
C ASP A 103 -26.63 -36.89 16.25
N MET A 104 -27.59 -36.44 17.05
CA MET A 104 -28.00 -37.18 18.25
C MET A 104 -29.33 -37.88 17.96
N VAL A 105 -29.24 -39.11 17.46
CA VAL A 105 -30.28 -40.13 17.62
C VAL A 105 -30.14 -40.69 19.03
N PRO A 106 -31.15 -40.58 19.91
CA PRO A 106 -31.39 -41.56 20.93
C PRO A 106 -32.49 -42.50 20.43
N GLU A 107 -32.06 -43.72 20.12
CA GLU A 107 -32.85 -44.93 20.12
C GLU A 107 -33.63 -45.03 21.44
N THR A 108 -34.97 -45.01 21.37
CA THR A 108 -35.82 -45.60 22.42
C THR A 108 -36.99 -46.33 21.79
N ALA A 109 -37.16 -47.56 22.25
CA ALA A 109 -37.95 -48.62 21.67
C ALA A 109 -39.47 -48.56 21.99
N ASP A 110 -40.16 -49.38 21.21
CA ASP A 110 -41.38 -50.14 21.49
C ASP A 110 -42.74 -49.42 21.59
N GLY A 111 -43.62 -49.86 20.68
CA GLY A 111 -45.05 -49.67 20.69
C GLY A 111 -45.71 -50.66 19.74
N GLU A 112 -45.68 -51.95 20.08
CA GLU A 112 -46.63 -52.94 19.57
C GLU A 112 -48.06 -52.42 19.79
N GLN A 113 -48.87 -52.34 18.74
CA GLN A 113 -50.27 -52.77 18.87
C GLN A 113 -50.89 -53.14 17.51
N SER A 114 -51.30 -54.39 17.46
CA SER A 114 -52.03 -55.07 16.41
C SER A 114 -53.41 -54.46 16.14
N GLY A 115 -53.87 -54.59 14.90
CA GLY A 115 -55.24 -54.33 14.47
C GLY A 115 -55.39 -54.42 12.97
#